data_AF-A0A846D1A0-F1
#
_entry.id   AF-A0A846D1A0-F1
#
_cell.length_a   1.000
_cell.length_b   1.000
_cell.length_c   1.000
_cell.angle_alpha   90.00
_cell.angle_beta   90.00
_cell.angle_gamma   90.00
#
_symmetry.space_group_name_H-M   'P 1'
#
loop_
_entity.id
_entity.type
_entity.pdbx_description
1 polymer ?
#
loop_
_entity_poly.entity_id
_entity_poly.type
_entity_poly.pdbx_seq_one_letter_code
_entity_poly.pdbx_strand_id
1 'polypeptide(L)'
;MVTSQQLTPGVYREEIFPKPAPGLFTGVPVFLGFAETGPINSPQSLTLWSQFTETFGQPLADGYLAYAVRGFFENGGSFCLVVRLEDTVSITEALGGPGDDSGGLGAIASLNEIDLVCVPDLMRGNPDQDDVLRMQNVILEHCDLLGDRFAILDSLPPVAVQVTQSLERVTEQRSKLQGKNGALYYPWIKAENGPDWMPPCGHIAGVYARSDQQFGVHKAPANETIEGIVDLKFNLTNREQDILNPLGVNCLRAFPGRGIRVWGARTLSDEAN
;
A
#
# COMPACT_ATOMS: atom_id res chain seq x y z
N MET A 1 34.02 -19.54 -1.75
CA MET A 1 35.37 -19.81 -2.27
C MET A 1 35.31 -19.75 -3.79
N VAL A 2 35.80 -18.67 -4.39
CA VAL A 2 36.09 -18.59 -5.83
C VAL A 2 37.58 -18.30 -5.91
N THR A 3 38.33 -19.26 -6.42
CA THR A 3 39.79 -19.22 -6.59
C THR A 3 40.14 -18.31 -7.76
N SER A 4 40.70 -17.13 -7.50
CA SER A 4 41.40 -16.36 -8.53
C SER A 4 42.85 -16.85 -8.62
N GLN A 5 43.15 -17.64 -9.64
CA GLN A 5 44.54 -17.87 -10.06
C GLN A 5 44.99 -16.66 -10.89
N GLN A 6 45.87 -15.82 -10.33
CA GLN A 6 46.61 -14.80 -11.09
C GLN A 6 48.09 -15.22 -11.15
N LEU A 7 48.59 -15.50 -12.36
CA LEU A 7 49.87 -16.17 -12.60
C LEU A 7 50.89 -15.37 -13.44
N THR A 8 50.75 -14.06 -13.61
CA THR A 8 51.80 -13.26 -14.29
C THR A 8 52.03 -11.90 -13.62
N PRO A 9 53.30 -11.48 -13.41
CA PRO A 9 53.64 -10.15 -12.91
C PRO A 9 53.18 -9.07 -13.91
N GLY A 10 52.29 -8.17 -13.48
CA GLY A 10 51.77 -7.08 -14.30
C GLY A 10 50.83 -6.15 -13.51
N VAL A 11 50.57 -4.95 -14.05
CA VAL A 11 49.57 -4.01 -13.50
C VAL A 11 48.23 -4.29 -14.19
N TYR A 12 47.23 -4.69 -13.40
CA TYR A 12 45.87 -4.93 -13.89
C TYR A 12 44.98 -3.75 -13.49
N ARG A 13 44.18 -3.24 -14.43
CA ARG A 13 43.16 -2.25 -14.15
C ARG A 13 41.88 -2.99 -13.78
N GLU A 14 41.48 -2.87 -12.52
CA GLU A 14 40.21 -3.37 -12.04
C GLU A 14 39.21 -2.21 -12.05
N GLU A 15 38.16 -2.31 -12.85
CA GLU A 15 37.08 -1.33 -12.83
C GLU A 15 36.14 -1.68 -11.69
N ILE A 16 36.39 -1.05 -10.54
CA ILE A 16 35.51 -1.13 -9.38
C ILE A 16 34.40 -0.11 -9.62
N PHE A 17 33.20 -0.58 -9.95
CA PHE A 17 32.02 0.26 -9.88
C PHE A 17 31.69 0.44 -8.39
N PRO A 18 31.85 1.65 -7.80
CA PRO A 18 31.45 1.84 -6.41
C PRO A 18 29.97 1.53 -6.31
N LYS A 19 29.59 0.67 -5.35
CA LYS A 19 28.19 0.47 -5.01
C LYS A 19 27.63 1.87 -4.69
N PRO A 20 26.60 2.36 -5.40
CA PRO A 20 26.00 3.65 -5.10
C PRO A 20 25.70 3.72 -3.61
N ALA A 21 25.97 4.88 -2.99
CA ALA A 21 25.58 5.08 -1.60
C ALA A 21 24.08 4.73 -1.48
N PRO A 22 23.66 3.99 -0.43
CA PRO A 22 22.24 3.74 -0.22
C PRO A 22 21.53 5.09 -0.22
N GLY A 23 20.62 5.29 -1.17
CA GLY A 23 19.68 6.41 -1.06
C GLY A 23 18.86 6.18 0.20
N LEU A 24 18.64 7.23 0.99
CA LEU A 24 17.55 7.19 1.95
C LEU A 24 16.27 7.20 1.11
N PHE A 25 15.65 6.04 0.92
CA PHE A 25 14.35 5.96 0.28
C PHE A 25 13.30 6.31 1.33
N THR A 26 12.44 7.28 1.03
CA THR A 26 11.21 7.54 1.78
C THR A 26 10.03 7.15 0.90
N GLY A 27 8.92 6.77 1.52
CA GLY A 27 7.76 6.23 0.81
C GLY A 27 8.04 4.83 0.26
N VAL A 28 8.73 3.98 1.02
CA VAL A 28 8.96 2.56 0.73
C VAL A 28 7.83 1.72 1.35
N PRO A 29 6.88 1.22 0.55
CA PRO A 29 5.84 0.35 1.06
C PRO A 29 6.28 -1.10 1.17
N VAL A 30 5.71 -1.77 2.18
CA VAL A 30 5.48 -3.20 2.13
C VAL A 30 4.04 -3.51 1.74
N PHE A 31 3.88 -4.43 0.80
CA PHE A 31 2.59 -4.98 0.38
C PHE A 31 2.43 -6.40 0.91
N LEU A 32 1.38 -6.64 1.70
CA LEU A 32 1.03 -7.96 2.21
C LEU A 32 -0.25 -8.45 1.54
N GLY A 33 -0.25 -9.70 1.06
CA GLY A 33 -1.41 -10.31 0.45
C GLY A 33 -1.15 -11.70 -0.09
N PHE A 34 -2.09 -12.24 -0.85
CA PHE A 34 -2.00 -13.55 -1.47
C PHE A 34 -1.39 -13.46 -2.87
N ALA A 35 -0.62 -14.50 -3.20
CA ALA A 35 0.02 -14.67 -4.50
C ALA A 35 0.01 -16.15 -4.89
N GLU A 36 0.13 -16.42 -6.19
CA GLU A 36 0.11 -17.79 -6.75
C GLU A 36 1.32 -18.61 -6.29
N THR A 37 2.51 -18.01 -6.33
CA THR A 37 3.78 -18.66 -5.98
C THR A 37 4.65 -17.77 -5.10
N GLY A 38 5.85 -18.23 -4.75
CA GLY A 38 6.83 -17.47 -3.98
C GLY A 38 6.85 -17.84 -2.49
N PRO A 39 7.86 -17.37 -1.75
CA PRO A 39 8.06 -17.76 -0.36
C PRO A 39 7.02 -17.08 0.56
N ILE A 40 6.44 -17.86 1.46
CA ILE A 40 5.44 -17.38 2.44
C ILE A 40 6.15 -16.67 3.59
N ASN A 41 5.60 -15.53 4.04
CA ASN A 41 6.11 -14.71 5.15
C ASN A 41 7.60 -14.37 5.04
N SER A 42 8.11 -14.30 3.81
CA SER A 42 9.48 -13.93 3.50
C SER A 42 9.48 -12.71 2.58
N PRO A 43 9.83 -11.52 3.10
CA PRO A 43 9.82 -10.28 2.32
C PRO A 43 10.74 -10.37 1.10
N GLN A 44 10.20 -10.04 -0.08
CA GLN A 44 10.96 -9.94 -1.32
C GLN A 44 11.02 -8.48 -1.76
N SER A 45 12.23 -7.99 -2.04
CA SER A 45 12.46 -6.62 -2.51
C SER A 45 12.25 -6.52 -4.02
N LEU A 46 11.42 -5.58 -4.44
CA LEU A 46 11.08 -5.34 -5.84
C LEU A 46 11.44 -3.89 -6.22
N THR A 47 12.02 -3.74 -7.40
CA THR A 47 12.34 -2.46 -8.05
C THR A 47 11.57 -2.25 -9.35
N LEU A 48 10.94 -3.31 -9.87
CA LEU A 48 10.19 -3.31 -11.11
C LEU A 48 8.96 -4.20 -10.98
N TRP A 49 7.88 -3.85 -11.68
CA TRP A 49 6.67 -4.66 -11.76
C TRP A 49 6.92 -6.09 -12.26
N SER A 50 7.78 -6.29 -13.27
CA SER A 50 8.04 -7.62 -13.84
C SER A 50 8.59 -8.63 -12.82
N GLN A 51 9.33 -8.16 -11.81
CA GLN A 51 9.86 -8.99 -10.73
C GLN A 51 8.74 -9.61 -9.88
N PHE A 52 7.59 -8.94 -9.78
CA PHE A 52 6.42 -9.51 -9.12
C PHE A 52 5.99 -10.79 -9.84
N THR A 53 5.76 -10.70 -11.16
CA THR A 53 5.28 -11.86 -11.93
C THR A 53 6.28 -13.01 -12.00
N GLU A 54 7.58 -12.70 -11.94
CA GLU A 54 8.65 -13.71 -11.88
C GLU A 54 8.70 -14.46 -10.55
N THR A 55 8.39 -13.77 -9.43
CA THR A 55 8.53 -14.33 -8.07
C THR A 55 7.22 -14.93 -7.55
N PHE A 56 6.13 -14.23 -7.79
CA PHE A 56 4.82 -14.46 -7.17
C PHE A 56 3.78 -15.04 -8.14
N GLY A 57 4.14 -15.21 -9.41
CA GLY A 57 3.26 -15.76 -10.44
C GLY A 57 2.29 -14.73 -11.01
N GLN A 58 1.25 -15.21 -11.68
CA GLN A 58 0.26 -14.34 -12.29
C GLN A 58 -0.67 -13.72 -11.23
N PRO A 59 -1.26 -12.54 -11.52
CA PRO A 59 -2.29 -11.96 -10.66
C PRO A 59 -3.43 -12.95 -10.40
N LEU A 60 -3.76 -13.16 -9.12
CA LEU A 60 -4.93 -13.96 -8.75
C LEU A 60 -6.20 -13.27 -9.24
N ALA A 61 -7.17 -14.05 -9.74
CA ALA A 61 -8.41 -13.52 -10.31
C ALA A 61 -9.24 -12.71 -9.30
N ASP A 62 -9.15 -13.07 -8.03
CA ASP A 62 -9.85 -12.45 -6.91
C ASP A 62 -8.91 -11.76 -5.91
N GLY A 63 -7.61 -11.68 -6.22
CA GLY A 63 -6.62 -10.98 -5.41
C GLY A 63 -6.38 -9.55 -5.91
N TYR A 64 -5.97 -8.67 -4.99
CA TYR A 64 -5.62 -7.28 -5.23
C TYR A 64 -4.13 -7.00 -5.07
N LEU A 65 -3.36 -7.87 -4.39
CA LEU A 65 -1.92 -7.68 -4.16
C LEU A 65 -1.14 -7.31 -5.42
N ALA A 66 -1.26 -8.12 -6.47
CA ALA A 66 -0.56 -7.92 -7.73
C ALA A 66 -0.92 -6.56 -8.36
N TYR A 67 -2.21 -6.21 -8.38
CA TYR A 67 -2.67 -4.95 -8.97
C TYR A 67 -2.27 -3.72 -8.13
N ALA A 68 -2.20 -3.86 -6.80
CA ALA A 68 -1.71 -2.81 -5.91
C ALA A 68 -0.21 -2.54 -6.15
N VAL A 69 0.60 -3.60 -6.26
CA VAL A 69 2.04 -3.49 -6.58
C VAL A 69 2.24 -2.87 -7.97
N ARG A 70 1.45 -3.27 -8.97
CA ARG A 70 1.52 -2.63 -10.30
C ARG A 70 1.16 -1.15 -10.24
N GLY A 71 0.06 -0.81 -9.57
CA GLY A 71 -0.39 0.57 -9.38
C GLY A 71 0.64 1.45 -8.67
N PHE A 72 1.41 0.88 -7.73
CA PHE A 72 2.54 1.54 -7.09
C PHE A 72 3.61 1.96 -8.10
N PHE A 73 4.08 1.03 -8.94
CA PHE A 73 5.09 1.32 -9.96
C PHE A 73 4.56 2.26 -11.05
N GLU A 74 3.31 2.10 -11.48
CA GLU A 74 2.64 3.00 -12.44
C GLU A 74 2.52 4.43 -11.91
N ASN A 75 2.43 4.60 -10.58
CA ASN A 75 2.37 5.90 -9.93
C ASN A 75 3.74 6.47 -9.53
N GLY A 76 4.85 5.90 -10.00
CA GLY A 76 6.20 6.44 -9.77
C GLY A 76 6.92 5.88 -8.54
N GLY A 77 6.39 4.81 -7.95
CA GLY A 77 7.12 4.02 -6.98
C GLY A 77 8.37 3.38 -7.60
N SER A 78 9.48 3.34 -6.86
CA SER A 78 10.77 2.82 -7.35
C SER A 78 11.27 1.58 -6.61
N PHE A 79 10.80 1.38 -5.38
CA PHE A 79 11.24 0.30 -4.51
C PHE A 79 10.12 -0.06 -3.54
N CYS A 80 9.79 -1.35 -3.43
CA CYS A 80 8.84 -1.86 -2.44
C CYS A 80 9.25 -3.26 -1.98
N LEU A 81 8.68 -3.68 -0.85
CA LEU A 81 8.74 -5.06 -0.41
C LEU A 81 7.38 -5.72 -0.61
N VAL A 82 7.39 -7.01 -0.94
CA VAL A 82 6.18 -7.81 -1.05
C VAL A 82 6.32 -9.02 -0.14
N VAL A 83 5.30 -9.26 0.68
CA VAL A 83 5.18 -10.42 1.55
C VAL A 83 3.96 -11.22 1.10
N ARG A 84 4.21 -12.42 0.57
CA ARG A 84 3.15 -13.39 0.32
C ARG A 84 2.69 -13.99 1.64
N LEU A 85 1.39 -13.92 1.89
CA LEU A 85 0.72 -14.53 3.03
C LEU A 85 0.35 -16.00 2.73
N GLU A 86 0.19 -16.77 3.79
CA GLU A 86 -0.27 -18.16 3.70
C GLU A 86 -1.73 -18.23 3.23
N ASP A 87 -1.97 -18.87 2.09
CA ASP A 87 -3.28 -18.93 1.42
C ASP A 87 -4.19 -20.08 1.89
N THR A 88 -3.70 -20.92 2.80
CA THR A 88 -4.45 -22.07 3.38
C THR A 88 -5.32 -21.68 4.58
N VAL A 89 -5.09 -20.48 5.13
CA VAL A 89 -5.78 -19.95 6.31
C VAL A 89 -6.51 -18.66 5.98
N SER A 90 -7.33 -18.16 6.90
CA SER A 90 -7.98 -16.85 6.71
C SER A 90 -6.93 -15.73 6.67
N ILE A 91 -7.22 -14.61 5.99
CA ILE A 91 -6.25 -13.50 5.96
C ILE A 91 -5.95 -12.95 7.37
N THR A 92 -6.92 -13.05 8.28
CA THR A 92 -6.73 -12.59 9.66
C THR A 92 -5.72 -13.45 10.42
N GLU A 93 -5.69 -14.77 10.14
CA GLU A 93 -4.69 -15.68 10.69
C GLU A 93 -3.35 -15.50 9.96
N ALA A 94 -3.36 -15.37 8.63
CA ALA A 94 -2.13 -15.23 7.84
C ALA A 94 -1.34 -13.96 8.16
N LEU A 95 -2.04 -12.85 8.45
CA LEU A 95 -1.40 -11.61 8.87
C LEU A 95 -0.79 -11.70 10.27
N GLY A 96 -1.40 -12.48 11.16
CA GLY A 96 -1.06 -12.51 12.58
C GLY A 96 -1.45 -11.22 13.30
N GLY A 97 -1.19 -11.18 14.61
CA GLY A 97 -1.43 -10.02 15.47
C GLY A 97 -0.23 -9.72 16.36
N PRO A 98 -0.36 -8.78 17.33
CA PRO A 98 0.72 -8.46 18.25
C PRO A 98 1.23 -9.72 18.98
N GLY A 99 2.54 -9.94 18.92
CA GLY A 99 3.20 -11.10 19.54
C GLY A 99 3.17 -12.39 18.72
N ASP A 100 2.60 -12.37 17.51
CA ASP A 100 2.70 -13.47 16.54
C ASP A 100 3.83 -13.19 15.53
N ASP A 101 4.99 -13.80 15.79
CA ASP A 101 6.15 -13.70 14.91
C ASP A 101 6.03 -14.57 13.64
N SER A 102 5.01 -15.45 13.56
CA SER A 102 4.82 -16.38 12.45
C SER A 102 3.99 -15.80 11.30
N GLY A 103 3.16 -14.80 11.57
CA GLY A 103 2.32 -14.11 10.59
C GLY A 103 3.04 -13.05 9.76
N GLY A 104 2.34 -12.49 8.77
CA GLY A 104 2.87 -11.46 7.88
C GLY A 104 3.33 -10.18 8.59
N LEU A 105 2.66 -9.75 9.66
CA LEU A 105 3.08 -8.59 10.47
C LEU A 105 4.37 -8.88 11.25
N GLY A 106 4.51 -10.10 11.79
CA GLY A 106 5.74 -10.58 12.40
C GLY A 106 6.92 -10.57 11.42
N ALA A 107 6.69 -11.01 10.18
CA ALA A 107 7.70 -11.03 9.12
C ALA A 107 8.26 -9.64 8.76
N ILE A 108 7.51 -8.56 9.01
CA ILE A 108 7.92 -7.18 8.70
C ILE A 108 8.38 -6.40 9.93
N ALA A 109 8.26 -6.94 11.14
CA ALA A 109 8.50 -6.21 12.38
C ALA A 109 9.96 -5.78 12.55
N SER A 110 10.92 -6.57 12.02
CA SER A 110 12.36 -6.29 12.11
C SER A 110 12.92 -5.54 10.89
N LEU A 111 12.08 -5.20 9.91
CA LEU A 111 12.49 -4.48 8.70
C LEU A 111 12.57 -2.99 8.98
N ASN A 112 13.73 -2.40 8.74
CA ASN A 112 13.99 -0.96 8.90
C ASN A 112 13.95 -0.20 7.56
N GLU A 113 13.73 -0.90 6.45
CA GLU A 113 13.75 -0.33 5.10
C GLU A 113 12.37 0.14 4.61
N ILE A 114 11.31 -0.12 5.40
CA ILE A 114 9.92 0.19 5.05
C ILE A 114 9.38 1.30 5.93
N ASP A 115 8.56 2.17 5.36
CA ASP A 115 7.87 3.25 6.08
C ASP A 115 6.37 3.34 5.72
N LEU A 116 5.89 2.54 4.77
CA LEU A 116 4.46 2.41 4.45
C LEU A 116 4.01 0.95 4.55
N VAL A 117 2.77 0.72 5.01
CA VAL A 117 2.16 -0.61 5.09
C VAL A 117 0.85 -0.64 4.32
N CYS A 118 0.73 -1.57 3.37
CA CYS A 118 -0.47 -1.79 2.55
C CYS A 118 -0.88 -3.26 2.60
N VAL A 119 -2.17 -3.52 2.85
CA VAL A 119 -2.74 -4.89 2.89
C VAL A 119 -3.97 -4.97 2.00
N PRO A 120 -3.82 -4.89 0.66
CA PRO A 120 -4.95 -4.77 -0.27
C PRO A 120 -5.89 -5.98 -0.21
N ASP A 121 -5.37 -7.18 0.05
CA ASP A 121 -6.17 -8.40 0.10
C ASP A 121 -7.01 -8.53 1.38
N LEU A 122 -6.86 -7.63 2.35
CA LEU A 122 -7.81 -7.52 3.46
C LEU A 122 -9.23 -7.24 2.96
N MET A 123 -9.35 -6.70 1.75
CA MET A 123 -10.62 -6.38 1.10
C MET A 123 -11.12 -7.49 0.16
N ARG A 124 -10.42 -8.62 0.06
CA ARG A 124 -10.72 -9.73 -0.85
C ARG A 124 -12.04 -10.41 -0.52
N GLY A 125 -12.82 -10.75 -1.55
CA GLY A 125 -13.94 -11.69 -1.45
C GLY A 125 -15.16 -11.22 -0.66
N ASN A 126 -15.41 -9.91 -0.54
CA ASN A 126 -16.45 -9.33 0.34
C ASN A 126 -16.31 -9.84 1.78
N PRO A 127 -15.20 -9.47 2.45
CA PRO A 127 -14.87 -9.95 3.78
C PRO A 127 -15.90 -9.45 4.81
N ASP A 128 -15.95 -10.16 5.94
CA ASP A 128 -16.71 -9.71 7.10
C ASP A 128 -16.20 -8.33 7.58
N GLN A 129 -17.14 -7.42 7.86
CA GLN A 129 -16.81 -6.04 8.21
C GLN A 129 -16.07 -5.96 9.55
N ASP A 130 -16.44 -6.77 10.54
CA ASP A 130 -15.83 -6.73 11.86
C ASP A 130 -14.41 -7.30 11.82
N ASP A 131 -14.17 -8.34 11.01
CA ASP A 131 -12.82 -8.85 10.76
C ASP A 131 -11.90 -7.84 10.07
N VAL A 132 -12.39 -7.13 9.05
CA VAL A 132 -11.60 -6.06 8.42
C VAL A 132 -11.26 -4.97 9.43
N LEU A 133 -12.25 -4.51 10.20
CA LEU A 133 -12.04 -3.47 11.20
C LEU A 133 -11.06 -3.89 12.29
N ARG A 134 -11.17 -5.13 12.77
CA ARG A 134 -10.23 -5.72 13.71
C ARG A 134 -8.81 -5.68 13.13
N MET A 135 -8.62 -6.18 11.91
CA MET A 135 -7.29 -6.24 11.30
C MET A 135 -6.73 -4.87 10.93
N GLN A 136 -7.57 -3.91 10.53
CA GLN A 136 -7.12 -2.53 10.32
C GLN A 136 -6.59 -1.90 11.61
N ASN A 137 -7.24 -2.15 12.76
CA ASN A 137 -6.73 -1.71 14.06
C ASN A 137 -5.43 -2.41 14.44
N VAL A 138 -5.29 -3.72 14.17
CA VAL A 138 -4.03 -4.46 14.37
C VAL A 138 -2.88 -3.86 13.54
N ILE A 139 -3.14 -3.51 12.27
CA ILE A 139 -2.14 -2.87 11.41
C ILE A 139 -1.77 -1.48 11.95
N LEU A 140 -2.74 -0.71 12.43
CA LEU A 140 -2.47 0.60 13.05
C LEU A 140 -1.66 0.47 14.34
N GLU A 141 -2.01 -0.48 15.20
CA GLU A 141 -1.25 -0.78 16.42
C GLU A 141 0.20 -1.16 16.09
N HIS A 142 0.43 -1.99 15.07
CA HIS A 142 1.77 -2.32 14.59
C HIS A 142 2.56 -1.07 14.16
N CYS A 143 1.91 -0.16 13.43
CA CYS A 143 2.53 1.09 12.98
C CYS A 143 2.79 2.08 14.13
N ASP A 144 1.87 2.17 15.09
CA ASP A 144 1.98 3.03 16.26
C ASP A 144 3.08 2.53 17.22
N LEU A 145 3.20 1.21 17.42
CA LEU A 145 4.21 0.60 18.30
C LEU A 145 5.64 0.78 17.78
N LEU A 146 5.86 0.61 16.47
CA LEU A 146 7.19 0.75 15.87
C LEU A 146 7.56 2.20 15.61
N GLY A 147 6.57 3.05 15.32
CA GLY A 147 6.75 4.51 15.21
C GLY A 147 7.52 4.97 13.97
N ASP A 148 7.91 4.06 13.08
CA ASP A 148 8.71 4.30 11.88
C ASP A 148 7.95 4.03 10.57
N ARG A 149 6.69 3.61 10.65
CA ARG A 149 5.87 3.21 9.49
C ARG A 149 4.44 3.72 9.60
N PHE A 150 3.80 3.87 8.45
CA PHE A 150 2.48 4.49 8.30
C PHE A 150 1.55 3.61 7.46
N ALA A 151 0.37 3.30 7.98
CA ALA A 151 -0.61 2.45 7.30
C ALA A 151 -1.41 3.24 6.24
N ILE A 152 -1.44 2.73 5.01
CA ILE A 152 -2.36 3.20 3.96
C ILE A 152 -3.53 2.22 3.91
N LEU A 153 -4.64 2.62 4.52
CA LEU A 153 -5.83 1.79 4.67
C LEU A 153 -6.86 2.09 3.58
N ASP A 154 -7.54 1.04 3.14
CA ASP A 154 -8.63 1.14 2.18
C ASP A 154 -10.00 1.17 2.89
N SER A 155 -10.92 1.94 2.31
CA SER A 155 -12.33 1.81 2.66
C SER A 155 -12.84 0.39 2.37
N LEU A 156 -13.78 -0.08 3.19
CA LEU A 156 -14.48 -1.34 2.99
C LEU A 156 -15.06 -1.46 1.56
N PRO A 157 -15.15 -2.69 0.99
CA PRO A 157 -15.66 -2.86 -0.37
C PRO A 157 -17.03 -2.22 -0.57
N PRO A 158 -17.25 -1.57 -1.73
CA PRO A 158 -18.50 -0.91 -2.04
C PRO A 158 -19.56 -1.96 -2.39
N VAL A 159 -20.25 -2.46 -1.37
CA VAL A 159 -21.44 -3.31 -1.52
C VAL A 159 -22.70 -2.50 -1.89
N ALA A 160 -22.63 -1.18 -1.75
CA ALA A 160 -23.74 -0.28 -1.99
C ALA A 160 -23.88 0.10 -3.48
N VAL A 161 -25.14 0.18 -3.93
CA VAL A 161 -25.49 0.74 -5.26
C VAL A 161 -25.56 2.28 -5.20
N GLN A 162 -25.82 2.83 -4.01
CA GLN A 162 -26.00 4.28 -3.80
C GLN A 162 -24.86 4.85 -2.96
N VAL A 163 -24.42 6.06 -3.32
CA VAL A 163 -23.34 6.78 -2.63
C VAL A 163 -23.68 7.05 -1.15
N THR A 164 -24.92 7.39 -0.80
CA THR A 164 -25.32 7.67 0.59
C THR A 164 -25.04 6.50 1.54
N GLN A 165 -25.41 5.28 1.15
CA GLN A 165 -25.13 4.07 1.93
C GLN A 165 -23.62 3.80 2.03
N SER A 166 -22.89 4.08 0.95
CA SER A 166 -21.42 3.98 0.97
C SER A 166 -20.78 4.99 1.92
N LEU A 167 -21.33 6.21 2.02
CA LEU A 167 -20.86 7.26 2.93
C LEU A 167 -21.11 6.89 4.40
N GLU A 168 -22.28 6.35 4.70
CA GLU A 168 -22.58 5.83 6.05
C GLU A 168 -21.60 4.73 6.45
N ARG A 169 -21.32 3.79 5.54
CA ARG A 169 -20.42 2.66 5.80
C ARG A 169 -18.97 3.09 5.99
N VAL A 170 -18.44 4.01 5.19
CA VAL A 170 -17.06 4.54 5.40
C VAL A 170 -16.97 5.42 6.64
N THR A 171 -18.05 6.13 7.00
CA THR A 171 -18.14 6.91 8.25
C THR A 171 -18.10 5.99 9.46
N GLU A 172 -18.91 4.92 9.46
CA GLU A 172 -18.90 3.91 10.51
C GLU A 172 -17.52 3.26 10.62
N GLN A 173 -16.92 2.86 9.48
CA GLN A 173 -15.58 2.29 9.45
C GLN A 173 -14.58 3.23 10.13
N ARG A 174 -14.53 4.49 9.70
CA ARG A 174 -13.60 5.48 10.25
C ARG A 174 -13.78 5.68 11.75
N SER A 175 -15.01 5.67 12.26
CA SER A 175 -15.29 5.83 13.70
C SER A 175 -14.78 4.68 14.57
N LYS A 176 -14.53 3.50 13.98
CA LYS A 176 -14.06 2.30 14.67
C LYS A 176 -12.54 2.07 14.53
N LEU A 177 -11.85 2.92 13.77
CA LEU A 177 -10.39 2.89 13.64
C LEU A 177 -9.73 3.71 14.74
N GLN A 178 -8.75 3.11 15.40
CA GLN A 178 -7.95 3.67 16.47
C GLN A 178 -6.49 3.63 16.04
N GLY A 179 -5.82 4.78 16.07
CA GLY A 179 -4.39 4.86 15.78
C GLY A 179 -3.98 6.18 15.15
N LYS A 180 -2.68 6.50 15.22
CA LYS A 180 -2.16 7.79 14.73
C LYS A 180 -1.42 7.65 13.41
N ASN A 181 -0.68 6.55 13.23
CA ASN A 181 0.18 6.29 12.09
C ASN A 181 -0.57 5.57 10.96
N GLY A 182 -1.64 6.19 10.46
CA GLY A 182 -2.29 5.72 9.25
C GLY A 182 -3.25 6.73 8.62
N ALA A 183 -3.74 6.40 7.44
CA ALA A 183 -4.72 7.17 6.68
C ALA A 183 -5.71 6.25 5.96
N LEU A 184 -6.99 6.64 5.95
CA LEU A 184 -8.05 5.92 5.25
C LEU A 184 -8.37 6.58 3.90
N TYR A 185 -8.38 5.81 2.82
CA TYR A 185 -8.65 6.27 1.46
C TYR A 185 -9.97 5.73 0.90
N TYR A 186 -10.72 6.61 0.25
CA TYR A 186 -12.04 6.35 -0.34
C TYR A 186 -12.25 7.24 -1.58
N PRO A 187 -12.96 6.81 -2.63
CA PRO A 187 -13.53 5.49 -2.86
C PRO A 187 -12.55 4.51 -3.53
N TRP A 188 -13.05 3.31 -3.82
CA TRP A 188 -12.37 2.34 -4.67
C TRP A 188 -12.16 2.88 -6.08
N ILE A 189 -11.10 2.40 -6.72
CA ILE A 189 -10.65 2.83 -8.05
C ILE A 189 -10.91 1.72 -9.06
N LYS A 190 -10.96 2.10 -10.35
CA LYS A 190 -10.89 1.18 -11.49
C LYS A 190 -9.59 1.45 -12.25
N ALA A 191 -8.72 0.45 -12.31
CA ALA A 191 -7.46 0.52 -13.06
C ALA A 191 -7.64 0.06 -14.52
N GLU A 192 -6.78 0.51 -15.43
CA GLU A 192 -6.82 0.10 -16.85
C GLU A 192 -6.70 -1.42 -17.03
N ASN A 193 -5.83 -2.06 -16.25
CA ASN A 193 -5.49 -3.47 -16.37
C ASN A 193 -5.81 -4.27 -15.09
N GLY A 194 -6.91 -3.97 -14.41
CA GLY A 194 -7.25 -4.56 -13.10
C GLY A 194 -8.61 -5.25 -13.06
N PRO A 195 -9.03 -5.74 -11.87
CA PRO A 195 -10.41 -6.10 -11.63
C PRO A 195 -11.32 -4.87 -11.76
N ASP A 196 -12.64 -5.08 -11.79
CA ASP A 196 -13.59 -3.98 -12.05
C ASP A 196 -13.49 -2.85 -11.02
N TRP A 197 -13.31 -3.19 -9.74
CA TRP A 197 -13.02 -2.25 -8.66
C TRP A 197 -11.96 -2.83 -7.75
N MET A 198 -11.03 -2.00 -7.27
CA MET A 198 -9.98 -2.41 -6.34
C MET A 198 -9.70 -1.37 -5.25
N PRO A 199 -9.12 -1.80 -4.11
CA PRO A 199 -8.57 -0.91 -3.10
C PRO A 199 -7.49 0.03 -3.67
N PRO A 200 -7.49 1.33 -3.31
CA PRO A 200 -6.52 2.30 -3.82
C PRO A 200 -5.11 2.24 -3.20
N CYS A 201 -4.89 1.56 -2.08
CA CYS A 201 -3.65 1.69 -1.28
C CYS A 201 -2.34 1.60 -2.07
N GLY A 202 -2.23 0.69 -3.04
CA GLY A 202 -1.04 0.57 -3.88
C GLY A 202 -0.77 1.79 -4.77
N HIS A 203 -1.81 2.34 -5.38
CA HIS A 203 -1.67 3.55 -6.21
C HIS A 203 -1.31 4.75 -5.33
N ILE A 204 -1.92 4.84 -4.15
CA ILE A 204 -1.64 5.91 -3.17
C ILE A 204 -0.22 5.81 -2.63
N ALA A 205 0.29 4.61 -2.34
CA ALA A 205 1.68 4.42 -1.96
C ALA A 205 2.64 4.90 -3.07
N GLY A 206 2.28 4.69 -4.34
CA GLY A 206 3.05 5.20 -5.47
C GLY A 206 3.02 6.73 -5.54
N VAL A 207 1.87 7.34 -5.27
CA VAL A 207 1.73 8.81 -5.17
C VAL A 207 2.58 9.38 -4.02
N TYR A 208 2.63 8.70 -2.87
CA TYR A 208 3.50 9.07 -1.75
C TYR A 208 4.96 9.05 -2.20
N ALA A 209 5.44 7.91 -2.71
CA ALA A 209 6.81 7.75 -3.17
C ALA A 209 7.19 8.81 -4.23
N ARG A 210 6.32 9.06 -5.21
CA ARG A 210 6.55 10.07 -6.25
C ARG A 210 6.58 11.49 -5.69
N SER A 211 5.65 11.82 -4.79
CA SER A 211 5.59 13.15 -4.17
C SER A 211 6.83 13.41 -3.33
N ASP A 212 7.28 12.42 -2.55
CA ASP A 212 8.48 12.51 -1.72
C ASP A 212 9.75 12.71 -2.56
N GLN A 213 9.88 11.98 -3.67
CA GLN A 213 11.02 12.14 -4.58
C GLN A 213 11.04 13.51 -5.27
N GLN A 214 9.87 14.09 -5.57
CA GLN A 214 9.77 15.37 -6.28
C GLN A 214 9.86 16.59 -5.35
N PHE A 215 9.29 16.50 -4.16
CA PHE A 215 9.05 17.66 -3.29
C PHE A 215 9.53 17.47 -1.84
N GLY A 216 9.93 16.25 -1.47
CA GLY A 216 10.30 15.88 -0.10
C GLY A 216 9.09 15.60 0.80
N VAL A 217 9.35 14.92 1.92
CA VAL A 217 8.37 14.42 2.90
C VAL A 217 7.52 15.51 3.58
N HIS A 218 7.93 16.77 3.48
CA HIS A 218 7.22 17.89 4.11
C HIS A 218 5.98 18.34 3.35
N LYS A 219 5.82 17.92 2.09
CA LYS A 219 4.67 18.26 1.27
C LYS A 219 3.65 17.12 1.32
N ALA A 220 2.46 17.44 1.82
CA ALA A 220 1.31 16.56 1.79
C ALA A 220 1.06 15.99 0.36
N PRO A 221 0.83 14.68 0.21
CA PRO A 221 0.55 14.03 -1.08
C PRO A 221 -0.88 14.26 -1.58
N ALA A 222 -1.43 15.47 -1.35
CA ALA A 222 -2.73 15.90 -1.84
C ALA A 222 -2.58 16.70 -3.14
N ASN A 223 -3.68 16.77 -3.89
CA ASN A 223 -3.78 17.45 -5.19
C ASN A 223 -2.84 16.83 -6.26
N GLU A 224 -2.41 15.59 -6.04
CA GLU A 224 -1.63 14.77 -6.97
C GLU A 224 -2.54 13.95 -7.86
N THR A 225 -2.17 13.80 -9.14
CA THR A 225 -2.87 12.93 -10.09
C THR A 225 -2.58 11.46 -9.78
N ILE A 226 -3.56 10.59 -9.95
CA ILE A 226 -3.37 9.14 -9.86
C ILE A 226 -3.29 8.60 -11.28
N GLU A 227 -2.18 7.96 -11.60
CA GLU A 227 -1.88 7.36 -12.90
C GLU A 227 -2.40 5.92 -12.96
N GLY A 228 -2.68 5.42 -14.18
CA GLY A 228 -3.11 4.03 -14.41
C GLY A 228 -4.56 3.71 -14.03
N ILE A 229 -5.34 4.72 -13.61
CA ILE A 229 -6.76 4.57 -13.26
C ILE A 229 -7.69 5.29 -14.23
N VAL A 230 -8.85 4.67 -14.47
CA VAL A 230 -9.85 5.13 -15.45
C VAL A 230 -11.11 5.69 -14.81
N ASP A 231 -11.46 5.25 -13.59
CA ASP A 231 -12.67 5.72 -12.91
C ASP A 231 -12.60 5.54 -11.39
N LEU A 232 -13.54 6.18 -10.70
CA LEU A 232 -13.82 6.02 -9.29
C LEU A 232 -15.18 5.36 -9.09
N LYS A 233 -15.30 4.47 -8.10
CA LYS A 233 -16.58 3.82 -7.82
C LYS A 233 -17.69 4.84 -7.56
N PHE A 234 -17.34 5.92 -6.87
CA PHE A 234 -18.24 7.03 -6.59
C PHE A 234 -17.56 8.35 -6.93
N ASN A 235 -18.11 9.08 -7.89
CA ASN A 235 -17.67 10.43 -8.20
C ASN A 235 -18.26 11.42 -7.19
N LEU A 236 -17.52 11.64 -6.09
CA LEU A 236 -17.98 12.45 -4.97
C LEU A 236 -18.18 13.92 -5.34
N THR A 237 -19.27 14.49 -4.87
CA THR A 237 -19.56 15.92 -4.87
C THR A 237 -18.87 16.62 -3.70
N ASN A 238 -18.83 17.96 -3.71
CA ASN A 238 -18.28 18.73 -2.58
C ASN A 238 -19.06 18.46 -1.28
N ARG A 239 -20.40 18.35 -1.35
CA ARG A 239 -21.25 18.11 -0.17
C ARG A 239 -20.96 16.76 0.47
N GLU A 240 -20.75 15.72 -0.33
CA GLU A 240 -20.43 14.38 0.15
C GLU A 240 -19.02 14.34 0.75
N GLN A 241 -18.07 15.04 0.13
CA GLN A 241 -16.74 15.20 0.69
C GLN A 241 -16.77 15.96 2.04
N ASP A 242 -17.61 16.99 2.17
CA ASP A 242 -17.71 17.78 3.39
C ASP A 242 -18.18 16.95 4.60
N ILE A 243 -18.85 15.82 4.38
CA ILE A 243 -19.19 14.83 5.42
C ILE A 243 -17.93 14.08 5.88
N LEU A 244 -17.08 13.69 4.93
CA LEU A 244 -15.93 12.82 5.16
C LEU A 244 -14.69 13.56 5.67
N ASN A 245 -14.50 14.81 5.23
CA ASN A 245 -13.33 15.62 5.58
C ASN A 245 -13.15 15.72 7.11
N PRO A 246 -14.13 16.16 7.93
CA PRO A 246 -13.98 16.27 9.38
C PRO A 246 -13.55 14.97 10.06
N LEU A 247 -13.90 13.83 9.48
CA LEU A 247 -13.58 12.50 9.98
C LEU A 247 -12.16 12.05 9.60
N GLY A 248 -11.42 12.81 8.78
CA GLY A 248 -10.07 12.42 8.36
C GLY A 248 -10.02 11.38 7.25
N VAL A 249 -11.12 11.18 6.50
CA VAL A 249 -11.14 10.27 5.35
C VAL A 249 -10.63 11.00 4.11
N ASN A 250 -9.59 10.47 3.49
CA ASN A 250 -8.98 11.04 2.30
C ASN A 250 -9.74 10.63 1.05
N CYS A 251 -10.37 11.62 0.42
CA CYS A 251 -11.20 11.41 -0.77
C CYS A 251 -10.34 11.39 -2.04
N LEU A 252 -10.63 10.46 -2.95
CA LEU A 252 -10.15 10.49 -4.33
C LEU A 252 -11.24 11.13 -5.19
N ARG A 253 -10.88 12.05 -6.09
CA ARG A 253 -11.85 12.82 -6.86
C ARG A 253 -11.44 13.01 -8.31
N ALA A 254 -12.43 12.84 -9.21
CA ALA A 254 -12.30 13.18 -10.62
C ALA A 254 -12.60 14.66 -10.83
N PHE A 255 -11.72 15.36 -11.54
CA PHE A 255 -11.90 16.76 -11.92
C PHE A 255 -11.83 16.89 -13.45
N PRO A 256 -12.86 17.47 -14.10
CA PRO A 256 -12.83 17.70 -15.55
C PRO A 256 -11.56 18.45 -15.98
N GLY A 257 -10.84 17.88 -16.94
CA GLY A 257 -9.59 18.44 -17.47
C GLY A 257 -8.36 18.34 -16.56
N ARG A 258 -8.48 17.75 -15.35
CA ARG A 258 -7.37 17.61 -14.38
C ARG A 258 -7.12 16.17 -13.91
N GLY A 259 -7.88 15.21 -14.41
CA GLY A 259 -7.77 13.79 -14.07
C GLY A 259 -8.35 13.44 -12.70
N ILE A 260 -8.09 12.21 -12.27
CA ILE A 260 -8.44 11.72 -10.93
C ILE A 260 -7.29 12.04 -9.98
N ARG A 261 -7.62 12.56 -8.79
CA ARG A 261 -6.64 13.11 -7.86
C ARG A 261 -6.86 12.64 -6.43
N VAL A 262 -5.76 12.55 -5.68
CA VAL A 262 -5.80 12.49 -4.22
C VAL A 262 -6.27 13.85 -3.70
N TRP A 263 -7.33 13.88 -2.93
CA TRP A 263 -8.01 15.10 -2.50
C TRP A 263 -8.23 15.14 -0.99
N GLY A 264 -7.20 14.72 -0.26
CA GLY A 264 -7.07 14.76 1.21
C GLY A 264 -5.63 14.42 1.61
N ALA A 265 -5.22 14.87 2.80
CA ALA A 265 -3.93 14.51 3.41
C ALA A 265 -4.04 14.45 4.94
N ARG A 266 -5.16 13.93 5.44
CA ARG A 266 -5.41 13.76 6.87
C ARG A 266 -4.94 12.38 7.33
N THR A 267 -4.40 12.32 8.54
CA THR A 267 -4.12 11.06 9.21
C THR A 267 -5.33 10.65 10.05
N LEU A 268 -5.27 9.46 10.66
CA LEU A 268 -6.27 8.99 11.62
C LEU A 268 -6.08 9.59 13.03
N SER A 269 -5.00 10.34 13.25
CA SER A 269 -4.75 11.03 14.51
C SER A 269 -5.89 12.01 14.84
N ASP A 270 -6.37 11.94 16.09
CA ASP A 270 -7.36 12.88 16.63
C ASP A 270 -6.72 14.18 17.14
N GLU A 271 -5.39 14.27 17.14
CA GLU A 271 -4.66 15.49 17.48
C GLU A 271 -4.69 16.48 16.30
N ALA A 272 -5.04 17.73 16.57
CA ALA A 272 -4.98 18.78 15.56
C ALA A 272 -3.51 19.04 15.17
N ASN A 273 -3.20 18.88 13.88
CA ASN A 273 -1.93 19.31 13.28
C ASN A 273 -1.69 20.81 13.47
#